data_AF-A0A1G0ZQY7-F1
#
_entry.id   AF-A0A1G0ZQY7-F1
#
_cell.length_a   1.000
_cell.length_b   1.000
_cell.length_c   1.000
_cell.angle_alpha   90.00
_cell.angle_beta   90.00
_cell.angle_gamma   90.00
#
_symmetry.space_group_name_H-M   'P 1'
#
loop_
_entity.id
_entity.type
_entity.pdbx_description
1 polymer ?
#
loop_
_entity_poly.entity_id
_entity_poly.type
_entity_poly.pdbx_seq_one_letter_code
_entity_poly.pdbx_strand_id
1 'polypeptide(L)'
;MKHPGKHMNAGGFTLVELLVVTAILGILMALVLPALTRAKKSGKRISCVSNLKQIGLAVQVYEQSCNGFYPFNCTSQKLANPTRILLSTALNMEKHTQIFQCPDENESLYATEGTSYVWNWTQIELPGNERAGSKQYDTTPYGGLVPPENFAIMIDAGPYHGKAGMQSAFNALYADGSVNDAGKIPF
;
A
#
# COMPACT_ATOMS: atom_id res chain seq x y z
N MET A 1 1.50 -63.31 42.41
CA MET A 1 1.89 -63.27 40.97
C MET A 1 2.76 -62.05 40.77
N LYS A 2 4.02 -62.21 40.32
CA LYS A 2 5.04 -61.16 40.25
C LYS A 2 5.29 -60.86 38.77
N HIS A 3 4.84 -59.71 38.27
CA HIS A 3 5.13 -59.29 36.89
C HIS A 3 6.55 -58.71 36.81
N PRO A 4 7.44 -59.20 35.93
CA PRO A 4 8.73 -58.57 35.72
C PRO A 4 8.55 -57.30 34.87
N GLY A 5 8.77 -56.14 35.49
CA GLY A 5 8.81 -54.85 34.81
C GLY A 5 10.04 -54.77 33.91
N LYS A 6 9.83 -54.76 32.60
CA LYS A 6 10.87 -54.55 31.59
C LYS A 6 11.33 -53.10 31.68
N HIS A 7 12.42 -52.84 32.40
CA HIS A 7 13.08 -51.53 32.38
C HIS A 7 13.66 -51.30 30.98
N MET A 8 12.98 -50.47 30.19
CA MET A 8 13.53 -49.95 28.94
C MET A 8 14.66 -48.98 29.31
N ASN A 9 15.90 -49.34 28.96
CA ASN A 9 17.03 -48.41 28.98
C ASN A 9 16.70 -47.25 28.02
N ALA A 10 16.18 -46.16 28.56
CA ALA A 10 16.11 -44.89 27.85
C ALA A 10 17.53 -44.30 27.88
N GLY A 11 18.25 -44.35 26.76
CA GLY A 11 19.50 -43.64 26.61
C GLY A 11 19.27 -42.15 26.79
N GLY A 12 19.84 -41.55 27.83
CA GLY A 12 19.78 -40.11 28.06
C GLY A 12 20.67 -39.37 27.07
N PHE A 13 20.16 -38.26 26.52
CA PHE A 13 20.92 -37.36 25.66
C PHE A 13 22.08 -36.76 26.45
N THR A 14 23.29 -36.73 25.89
CA THR A 14 24.43 -36.08 26.54
C THR A 14 24.34 -34.57 26.38
N LEU A 15 24.87 -33.82 27.35
CA LEU A 15 24.92 -32.35 27.31
C LEU A 15 25.66 -31.86 26.05
N VAL A 16 26.70 -32.59 25.63
CA VAL A 16 27.48 -32.29 24.43
C VAL A 16 26.65 -32.44 23.16
N GLU A 17 25.85 -33.51 23.03
CA GLU A 17 24.98 -33.71 21.86
C GLU A 17 23.94 -32.58 21.74
N LEU A 18 23.34 -32.15 22.86
CA LEU A 18 22.38 -31.03 22.85
C LEU A 18 23.06 -29.70 22.46
N LEU A 19 24.29 -29.49 22.94
CA LEU A 19 25.05 -28.27 22.66
C LEU A 19 25.45 -28.16 21.18
N VAL A 20 25.86 -29.27 20.56
CA VAL A 20 26.19 -29.28 19.11
C VAL A 20 24.95 -29.00 18.27
N VAL A 21 23.80 -29.59 18.62
CA VAL A 21 22.55 -29.39 17.86
C VAL A 21 22.10 -27.94 17.92
N THR A 22 22.10 -27.34 19.11
CA THR A 22 21.71 -25.93 19.28
C THR A 22 22.70 -24.98 18.58
N ALA A 23 24.00 -25.30 18.55
CA ALA A 23 24.99 -24.56 17.79
C ALA A 23 24.70 -24.58 16.27
N ILE A 24 24.37 -25.75 15.71
CA ILE A 24 24.02 -25.88 14.28
C ILE A 24 22.72 -25.14 13.97
N LEU A 25 21.67 -25.30 14.80
CA LEU A 25 20.40 -24.58 14.63
C LEU A 25 20.59 -23.07 14.69
N GLY A 26 21.46 -22.57 15.58
CA GLY A 26 21.81 -21.15 15.67
C GLY A 26 22.45 -20.61 14.38
N ILE A 27 23.39 -21.35 13.79
CA ILE A 27 24.03 -20.98 12.51
C ILE A 27 22.98 -20.93 11.39
N LEU A 28 22.09 -21.92 11.30
CA LEU A 28 21.03 -21.95 10.29
C LEU A 28 20.07 -20.77 10.45
N MET A 29 19.61 -20.48 11.68
CA MET A 29 18.73 -19.34 11.94
C MET A 29 19.38 -18.00 11.60
N ALA A 30 20.68 -17.83 11.88
CA ALA A 30 21.43 -16.61 11.55
C ALA A 30 21.43 -16.32 10.04
N LEU A 31 21.40 -17.35 9.19
CA LEU A 31 21.31 -17.21 7.74
C LEU A 31 19.86 -16.98 7.26
N VAL A 32 18.86 -17.54 7.94
CA VAL A 32 17.44 -17.46 7.54
C VAL A 32 16.80 -16.13 7.92
N LEU A 33 17.10 -15.57 9.10
CA LEU A 33 16.52 -14.31 9.57
C LEU A 33 16.63 -13.14 8.57
N PRO A 34 17.81 -12.81 7.99
CA PRO A 34 17.90 -11.72 7.03
C PRO A 34 17.09 -12.00 5.75
N ALA A 35 16.98 -13.25 5.30
CA ALA A 35 16.15 -13.61 4.16
C ALA A 35 14.65 -13.43 4.47
N LEU A 36 14.20 -13.86 5.65
CA LEU A 36 12.81 -13.75 6.09
C LEU A 36 12.35 -12.29 6.21
N THR A 37 13.20 -11.41 6.75
CA THR A 37 12.86 -9.97 6.84
C THR A 37 12.66 -9.34 5.46
N ARG A 38 13.50 -9.69 4.47
CA ARG A 38 13.35 -9.23 3.08
C ARG A 38 12.06 -9.77 2.44
N ALA A 39 11.76 -11.05 2.64
CA ALA A 39 10.54 -11.68 2.15
C ALA A 39 9.28 -11.00 2.72
N LYS A 40 9.28 -10.71 4.03
CA LYS A 40 8.16 -10.00 4.69
C LYS A 40 7.96 -8.59 4.10
N LYS A 41 9.02 -7.82 3.90
CA LYS A 41 8.94 -6.50 3.25
C LYS A 41 8.39 -6.60 1.82
N SER A 42 8.86 -7.57 1.04
CA SER A 42 8.34 -7.81 -0.31
C SER A 42 6.86 -8.18 -0.30
N GLY A 43 6.42 -9.03 0.64
CA GLY A 43 5.01 -9.40 0.79
C GLY A 43 4.10 -8.21 1.11
N LYS A 44 4.53 -7.34 2.02
CA LYS A 44 3.82 -6.10 2.33
C LYS A 44 3.71 -5.17 1.11
N ARG A 45 4.80 -4.99 0.35
CA ARG A 45 4.80 -4.22 -0.91
C ARG A 45 3.78 -4.76 -1.91
N ILE A 46 3.74 -6.08 -2.11
CA ILE A 46 2.76 -6.73 -2.99
C ILE A 46 1.33 -6.42 -2.55
N SER A 47 1.07 -6.45 -1.24
CA SER A 47 -0.25 -6.09 -0.71
C SER A 47 -0.60 -4.62 -0.97
N CYS A 48 0.32 -3.66 -0.76
CA CYS A 48 0.04 -2.25 -1.02
C CYS A 48 -0.18 -1.99 -2.52
N VAL A 49 0.54 -2.68 -3.41
CA VAL A 49 0.29 -2.63 -4.87
C VAL A 49 -1.09 -3.21 -5.24
N SER A 50 -1.49 -4.33 -4.61
CA SER A 50 -2.80 -4.94 -4.83
C SER A 50 -3.95 -4.01 -4.40
N ASN A 51 -3.78 -3.33 -3.27
CA ASN A 51 -4.72 -2.34 -2.77
C ASN A 51 -4.83 -1.16 -3.75
N LEU A 52 -3.71 -0.58 -4.21
CA LEU A 52 -3.71 0.49 -5.21
C LEU A 52 -4.42 0.08 -6.50
N LYS A 53 -4.26 -1.17 -6.97
CA LYS A 53 -5.00 -1.68 -8.13
C LYS A 53 -6.50 -1.74 -7.91
N GLN A 54 -6.94 -2.20 -6.73
CA GLN A 54 -8.36 -2.23 -6.38
C GLN A 54 -8.95 -0.82 -6.28
N ILE A 55 -8.20 0.12 -5.68
CA ILE A 55 -8.58 1.53 -5.62
C ILE A 55 -8.65 2.12 -7.04
N GLY A 56 -7.66 1.85 -7.91
CA GLY A 56 -7.65 2.30 -9.29
C GLY A 56 -8.84 1.81 -10.10
N LEU A 57 -9.24 0.55 -9.93
CA LEU A 57 -10.47 0.03 -10.52
C LEU A 57 -11.71 0.79 -10.02
N ALA A 58 -11.80 1.06 -8.72
CA ALA A 58 -12.90 1.84 -8.16
C ALA A 58 -12.93 3.27 -8.72
N VAL A 59 -11.76 3.90 -8.85
CA VAL A 59 -11.62 5.23 -9.47
C VAL A 59 -12.11 5.21 -10.92
N GLN A 60 -11.74 4.21 -11.72
CA GLN A 60 -12.18 4.09 -13.11
C GLN A 60 -13.69 3.87 -13.24
N VAL A 61 -14.29 3.02 -12.39
CA VAL A 61 -15.74 2.81 -12.35
C VAL A 61 -16.47 4.10 -11.99
N TYR A 62 -15.92 4.84 -11.03
CA TYR A 62 -16.47 6.11 -10.59
C TYR A 62 -16.35 7.17 -11.69
N GLU A 63 -15.18 7.29 -12.33
CA GLU A 63 -14.89 8.20 -13.44
C GLU A 63 -15.93 8.05 -14.57
N GLN A 64 -16.22 6.81 -14.97
CA GLN A 64 -17.24 6.52 -15.99
C GLN A 64 -18.63 6.98 -15.57
N SER A 65 -18.96 6.84 -14.28
CA SER A 65 -20.25 7.24 -13.72
C SER A 65 -20.36 8.76 -13.53
N CYS A 66 -19.24 9.48 -13.57
CA CYS A 66 -19.17 10.92 -13.37
C CYS A 66 -18.55 11.68 -14.53
N ASN A 67 -18.90 11.33 -15.77
CA ASN A 67 -18.52 12.09 -16.97
C ASN A 67 -17.00 12.37 -17.10
N GLY A 68 -16.14 11.46 -16.66
CA GLY A 68 -14.69 11.65 -16.74
C GLY A 68 -14.04 12.32 -15.52
N PHE A 69 -14.82 12.70 -14.49
CA PHE A 69 -14.33 13.35 -13.28
C PHE A 69 -13.93 12.34 -12.20
N TYR A 70 -12.85 12.65 -11.49
CA TYR A 70 -12.39 11.89 -10.33
C TYR A 70 -13.32 12.08 -9.12
N PRO A 71 -13.29 11.14 -8.16
CA PRO A 71 -14.26 11.07 -7.05
C PRO A 71 -14.44 12.35 -6.24
N PHE A 72 -13.35 13.10 -5.98
CA PHE A 72 -13.41 14.31 -5.18
C PHE A 72 -14.24 15.43 -5.84
N ASN A 73 -14.15 15.62 -7.16
CA ASN A 73 -14.87 16.70 -7.85
C ASN A 73 -16.34 16.36 -8.13
N CYS A 74 -16.64 15.08 -8.26
CA CYS A 74 -18.02 14.62 -8.38
C CYS A 74 -18.76 14.61 -7.04
N THR A 75 -18.07 14.27 -5.96
CA THR A 75 -18.65 14.18 -4.62
C THR A 75 -18.71 15.56 -3.95
N SER A 76 -17.74 16.46 -4.19
CA SER A 76 -17.73 17.83 -3.64
C SER A 76 -18.87 18.69 -4.15
N GLN A 77 -19.30 18.53 -5.41
CA GLN A 77 -20.49 19.22 -5.95
C GLN A 77 -21.79 18.88 -5.20
N LYS A 78 -21.83 17.77 -4.44
CA LYS A 78 -23.00 17.34 -3.67
C LYS A 78 -22.98 17.77 -2.20
N LEU A 79 -21.90 18.37 -1.70
CA LEU A 79 -21.73 18.67 -0.27
C LEU A 79 -21.60 20.18 -0.05
N ALA A 80 -22.54 20.74 0.72
CA ALA A 80 -22.64 22.18 1.01
C ALA A 80 -21.49 22.75 1.88
N ASN A 81 -20.58 21.89 2.36
CA ASN A 81 -19.41 22.24 3.14
C ASN A 81 -18.34 21.15 2.96
N PRO A 82 -17.20 21.39 2.27
CA PRO A 82 -16.20 20.37 2.01
C PRO A 82 -15.35 20.14 3.26
N THR A 83 -15.93 19.52 4.28
CA THR A 83 -15.12 18.80 5.26
C THR A 83 -14.45 17.62 4.56
N ARG A 84 -13.27 17.22 5.04
CA ARG A 84 -12.47 16.12 4.44
C ARG A 84 -13.36 14.89 4.23
N ILE A 85 -13.69 14.59 2.97
CA ILE A 85 -14.43 13.38 2.62
C ILE A 85 -13.43 12.23 2.63
N LEU A 86 -13.73 11.17 3.38
CA LEU A 86 -12.92 9.97 3.35
C LEU A 86 -12.88 9.41 1.93
N LEU A 87 -11.70 8.99 1.49
CA LEU A 87 -11.52 8.40 0.16
C LEU A 87 -12.43 7.17 -0.05
N SER A 88 -12.65 6.38 1.00
CA SER A 88 -13.59 5.26 1.00
C SER A 88 -15.02 5.70 0.70
N THR A 89 -15.48 6.81 1.27
CA THR A 89 -16.79 7.40 0.99
C THR A 89 -16.85 7.99 -0.41
N ALA A 90 -15.81 8.71 -0.85
CA ALA A 90 -15.75 9.26 -2.20
C ALA A 90 -15.87 8.17 -3.28
N LEU A 91 -15.35 6.97 -3.01
CA LEU A 91 -15.39 5.82 -3.91
C LEU A 91 -16.59 4.87 -3.70
N ASN A 92 -17.51 5.14 -2.78
CA ASN A 92 -18.59 4.21 -2.36
C ASN A 92 -18.07 2.84 -1.87
N MET A 93 -16.96 2.86 -1.13
CA MET A 93 -16.25 1.70 -0.61
C MET A 93 -16.26 1.66 0.93
N GLU A 94 -17.28 2.18 1.61
CA GLU A 94 -17.32 2.21 3.08
C GLU A 94 -17.35 0.81 3.71
N LYS A 95 -17.77 -0.20 2.95
CA LYS A 95 -17.75 -1.62 3.37
C LYS A 95 -16.39 -2.30 3.15
N HIS A 96 -15.46 -1.65 2.44
CA HIS A 96 -14.16 -2.20 2.05
C HIS A 96 -13.00 -1.31 2.52
N THR A 97 -13.13 -0.67 3.68
CA THR A 97 -12.14 0.31 4.19
C THR A 97 -10.73 -0.23 4.38
N GLN A 98 -10.61 -1.53 4.66
CA GLN A 98 -9.34 -2.23 4.83
C GLN A 98 -8.38 -2.12 3.62
N ILE A 99 -8.90 -1.90 2.40
CA ILE A 99 -8.04 -1.72 1.22
C ILE A 99 -7.30 -0.37 1.25
N PHE A 100 -7.82 0.60 2.01
CA PHE A 100 -7.19 1.91 2.18
C PHE A 100 -6.12 1.88 3.25
N GLN A 101 -5.89 0.74 3.91
CA GLN A 101 -4.81 0.57 4.86
C GLN A 101 -3.61 -0.15 4.20
N CYS A 102 -2.42 0.44 4.25
CA CYS A 102 -1.20 -0.21 3.80
C CYS A 102 -0.56 -0.97 4.98
N PRO A 103 -0.31 -2.30 4.86
CA PRO A 103 0.24 -3.14 5.94
C PRO A 103 1.68 -2.82 6.39
N ASP A 104 2.37 -1.89 5.70
CA ASP A 104 3.67 -1.38 6.13
C ASP A 104 3.60 0.01 6.78
N GLU A 105 2.42 0.61 6.86
CA GLU A 105 2.24 1.90 7.50
C GLU A 105 2.38 1.80 9.03
N ASN A 106 2.94 2.84 9.65
CA ASN A 106 3.03 2.99 11.11
C ASN A 106 1.83 3.80 11.65
N GLU A 107 0.63 3.23 11.51
CA GLU A 107 -0.69 3.56 12.13
C GLU A 107 -1.19 5.01 12.14
N SER A 108 -0.40 6.01 11.73
CA SER A 108 -0.67 7.42 12.02
C SER A 108 -1.50 8.09 10.94
N LEU A 109 -1.30 7.75 9.67
CA LEU A 109 -2.02 8.31 8.52
C LEU A 109 -3.40 7.67 8.40
N TYR A 110 -3.51 6.33 8.43
CA TYR A 110 -4.83 5.68 8.33
C TYR A 110 -5.75 6.06 9.49
N ALA A 111 -5.24 6.17 10.72
CA ALA A 111 -6.06 6.54 11.88
C ALA A 111 -6.56 7.99 11.82
N THR A 112 -5.81 8.89 11.18
CA THR A 112 -6.16 10.33 11.12
C THR A 112 -6.90 10.70 9.83
N GLU A 113 -6.61 10.03 8.72
CA GLU A 113 -7.09 10.37 7.37
C GLU A 113 -8.06 9.31 6.79
N GLY A 114 -8.19 8.14 7.44
CA GLY A 114 -8.97 7.00 6.94
C GLY A 114 -8.37 6.33 5.70
N THR A 115 -7.13 6.70 5.32
CA THR A 115 -6.38 6.12 4.21
C THR A 115 -4.87 6.25 4.45
N SER A 116 -4.13 5.17 4.15
CA SER A 116 -2.67 5.11 4.03
C SER A 116 -2.19 5.54 2.64
N TYR A 117 -3.09 5.95 1.76
CA TYR A 117 -2.75 6.36 0.40
C TYR A 117 -3.08 7.83 0.23
N VAL A 118 -2.07 8.59 -0.19
CA VAL A 118 -2.17 10.03 -0.36
C VAL A 118 -2.70 10.30 -1.76
N TRP A 119 -3.88 10.93 -1.82
CA TRP A 119 -4.43 11.45 -3.06
C TRP A 119 -3.63 12.68 -3.48
N ASN A 120 -3.31 12.80 -4.77
CA ASN A 120 -2.68 14.00 -5.30
C ASN A 120 -3.69 15.16 -5.26
N TRP A 121 -3.59 16.01 -4.23
CA TRP A 121 -4.55 17.10 -3.93
C TRP A 121 -4.46 18.28 -4.92
N THR A 122 -3.47 18.32 -5.83
CA THR A 122 -3.32 19.42 -6.80
C THR A 122 -4.53 19.62 -7.74
N GLN A 123 -5.53 18.74 -7.67
CA GLN A 123 -6.79 18.82 -8.43
C GLN A 123 -8.04 19.19 -7.62
N ILE A 124 -7.95 19.39 -6.29
CA ILE A 124 -9.13 19.59 -5.43
C ILE A 124 -9.52 21.08 -5.29
N GLU A 125 -8.63 22.05 -5.54
CA GLU A 125 -8.98 23.47 -5.39
C GLU A 125 -8.25 24.40 -6.37
N LEU A 126 -8.69 24.47 -7.62
CA LEU A 126 -8.57 25.71 -8.38
C LEU A 126 -9.96 26.35 -8.42
N PRO A 127 -10.30 27.28 -7.50
CA PRO A 127 -11.55 28.01 -7.58
C PRO A 127 -11.65 28.68 -8.97
N GLY A 128 -12.68 28.31 -9.75
CA GLY A 128 -12.89 28.79 -11.11
C GLY A 128 -12.43 27.86 -12.24
N ASN A 129 -11.87 26.68 -11.95
CA ASN A 129 -11.55 25.67 -12.97
C ASN A 129 -12.50 24.46 -12.87
N GLU A 130 -13.64 24.54 -13.54
CA GLU A 130 -14.65 23.46 -13.66
C GLU A 130 -14.12 22.18 -14.32
N ARG A 131 -12.88 22.19 -14.84
CA ARG A 131 -12.25 21.08 -15.57
C ARG A 131 -11.12 20.40 -14.79
N ALA A 132 -10.69 20.95 -13.65
CA ALA A 132 -9.70 20.31 -12.79
C ALA A 132 -10.23 18.95 -12.31
N GLY A 133 -9.36 17.94 -12.22
CA GLY A 133 -9.72 16.60 -11.73
C GLY A 133 -10.61 15.77 -12.67
N SER A 134 -10.45 15.93 -13.98
CA SER A 134 -10.96 14.98 -14.96
C SER A 134 -9.82 14.39 -15.77
N LYS A 135 -9.95 13.12 -16.17
CA LYS A 135 -8.93 12.41 -16.96
C LYS A 135 -8.64 13.07 -18.32
N GLN A 136 -9.59 13.87 -18.81
CA GLN A 136 -9.53 14.54 -20.10
C GLN A 136 -8.81 15.91 -20.07
N TYR A 137 -8.71 16.55 -18.89
CA TYR A 137 -8.21 17.91 -18.75
C TYR A 137 -7.12 18.03 -17.67
N ASP A 138 -6.34 16.98 -17.44
CA ASP A 138 -5.25 16.98 -16.48
C ASP A 138 -4.09 17.86 -16.98
N THR A 139 -4.32 19.17 -16.87
CA THR A 139 -3.35 20.20 -17.16
C THR A 139 -2.42 20.28 -15.96
N THR A 140 -1.11 20.28 -16.19
CA THR A 140 -0.16 20.79 -15.21
C THR A 140 -0.64 22.15 -14.67
N PRO A 141 -0.16 22.59 -13.50
CA PRO A 141 -0.38 23.96 -13.03
C PRO A 141 -0.02 25.06 -14.06
N TYR A 142 0.63 24.70 -15.17
CA TYR A 142 1.08 25.53 -16.28
C TYR A 142 0.36 25.28 -17.61
N GLY A 143 -0.75 24.52 -17.65
CA GLY A 143 -1.60 24.39 -18.83
C GLY A 143 -1.19 23.33 -19.87
N GLY A 144 -0.33 22.38 -19.53
CA GLY A 144 0.06 21.27 -20.44
C GLY A 144 -0.65 19.96 -20.10
N LEU A 145 -1.19 19.27 -21.11
CA LEU A 145 -1.80 17.93 -20.93
C LEU A 145 -0.71 16.92 -20.53
N VAL A 146 -0.86 16.30 -19.35
CA VAL A 146 -0.02 15.16 -18.96
C VAL A 146 -0.69 13.88 -19.47
N PRO A 147 0.03 13.02 -20.22
CA PRO A 147 -0.51 11.72 -20.59
C PRO A 147 -0.93 10.91 -19.35
N PRO A 148 -2.08 10.20 -19.36
CA PRO A 148 -2.59 9.50 -18.18
C PRO A 148 -1.60 8.51 -17.53
N GLU A 149 -0.73 7.91 -18.32
CA GLU A 149 0.35 7.01 -17.89
C GLU A 149 1.46 7.71 -17.09
N ASN A 150 1.54 9.04 -17.16
CA ASN A 150 2.52 9.86 -16.44
C ASN A 150 1.88 10.69 -15.32
N PHE A 151 0.55 10.61 -15.16
CA PHE A 151 -0.16 11.34 -14.13
C PHE A 151 -0.45 10.46 -12.91
N ALA A 152 0.36 10.59 -11.86
CA ALA A 152 0.13 9.90 -10.59
C ALA A 152 -1.02 10.55 -9.82
N ILE A 153 -2.13 9.81 -9.69
CA ILE A 153 -3.32 10.24 -8.93
C ILE A 153 -3.19 9.93 -7.45
N MET A 154 -2.41 8.91 -7.09
CA MET A 154 -2.26 8.45 -5.72
C MET A 154 -0.92 7.79 -5.49
N ILE A 155 -0.36 7.99 -4.30
CA ILE A 155 0.87 7.34 -3.83
C ILE A 155 0.62 6.67 -2.47
N ASP A 156 1.44 5.69 -2.11
CA ASP A 156 1.44 5.14 -0.76
C ASP A 156 2.05 6.12 0.28
N ALA A 157 1.65 5.99 1.56
CA ALA A 157 1.91 6.92 2.68
C ALA A 157 3.38 7.25 2.98
N GLY A 158 4.35 6.56 2.38
CA GLY A 158 5.75 6.87 2.64
C GLY A 158 6.71 6.10 1.75
N PRO A 159 8.01 6.46 1.76
CA PRO A 159 9.05 5.90 0.90
C PRO A 159 9.43 4.45 1.23
N TYR A 160 8.52 3.72 1.88
CA TYR A 160 8.73 2.38 2.45
C TYR A 160 8.84 1.28 1.39
N HIS A 161 8.44 1.55 0.13
CA HIS A 161 8.31 0.53 -0.92
C HIS A 161 9.25 0.69 -2.11
N GLY A 162 10.29 1.50 -1.94
CA GLY A 162 11.18 1.83 -3.03
C GLY A 162 12.15 0.74 -3.44
N LYS A 163 12.63 0.79 -4.69
CA LYS A 163 13.78 -0.02 -5.11
C LYS A 163 14.93 0.08 -4.09
N ALA A 164 15.50 -1.05 -3.70
CA ALA A 164 16.64 -1.10 -2.79
C ALA A 164 17.78 -0.19 -3.31
N GLY A 165 18.13 0.84 -2.53
CA GLY A 165 19.13 1.86 -2.91
C GLY A 165 18.55 3.22 -3.32
N MET A 166 17.22 3.37 -3.43
CA MET A 166 16.54 4.65 -3.62
C MET A 166 15.84 5.06 -2.33
N GLN A 167 16.21 6.22 -1.77
CA GLN A 167 15.69 6.71 -0.49
C GLN A 167 14.20 7.13 -0.55
N SER A 168 13.59 7.16 -1.74
CA SER A 168 12.27 7.76 -1.98
C SER A 168 11.53 7.10 -3.14
N ALA A 169 11.32 5.79 -3.10
CA ALA A 169 10.54 5.12 -4.14
C ALA A 169 9.19 4.66 -3.57
N PHE A 170 8.13 5.16 -4.19
CA PHE A 170 6.73 4.99 -3.77
C PHE A 170 6.03 4.10 -4.79
N ASN A 171 4.96 3.42 -4.42
CA ASN A 171 4.06 2.89 -5.44
C ASN A 171 3.08 4.01 -5.81
N ALA A 172 3.01 4.34 -7.09
CA ALA A 172 2.05 5.29 -7.62
C ALA A 172 0.99 4.57 -8.44
N LEU A 173 -0.26 4.93 -8.19
CA LEU A 173 -1.39 4.66 -9.08
C LEU A 173 -1.50 5.84 -10.04
N TYR A 174 -1.53 5.54 -11.33
CA TYR A 174 -1.63 6.49 -12.42
C TYR A 174 -3.06 6.60 -12.96
N ALA A 175 -3.36 7.68 -13.66
CA ALA A 175 -4.68 7.96 -14.25
C ALA A 175 -5.13 6.90 -15.28
N ASP A 176 -4.19 6.20 -15.91
CA ASP A 176 -4.49 5.05 -16.77
C ASP A 176 -4.89 3.78 -15.99
N GLY A 177 -4.76 3.79 -14.66
CA GLY A 177 -5.01 2.66 -13.77
C GLY A 177 -3.79 1.78 -13.53
N SER A 178 -2.65 2.09 -14.13
CA SER A 178 -1.40 1.36 -13.89
C SER A 178 -0.85 1.68 -12.49
N VAL A 179 -0.19 0.69 -11.88
CA VAL A 179 0.48 0.86 -10.59
C VAL A 179 1.96 0.55 -10.77
N ASN A 180 2.80 1.57 -10.68
CA ASN A 180 4.23 1.47 -10.94
C ASN A 180 5.06 2.09 -9.81
N ASP A 181 6.35 1.76 -9.79
CA ASP A 181 7.31 2.35 -8.86
C ASP A 181 7.63 3.79 -9.30
N ALA A 182 7.21 4.77 -8.52
CA ALA A 182 7.55 6.18 -8.70
C ALA A 182 8.98 6.41 -8.20
N GLY A 183 9.96 5.96 -8.99
CA GLY A 183 11.39 6.10 -8.69
C GLY A 183 11.95 7.51 -8.89
N LYS A 184 11.20 8.41 -9.53
CA LYS A 184 11.48 9.84 -9.69
C LYS A 184 10.15 10.54 -9.91
N ILE A 185 9.66 11.31 -8.94
CA ILE A 185 8.67 12.34 -9.23
C ILE A 185 9.50 13.51 -9.80
N PRO A 186 9.43 13.83 -11.11
CA PRO A 186 10.02 15.06 -11.60
C PRO A 186 9.18 16.21 -11.01
N PHE A 187 9.70 16.87 -9.99
CA PHE A 187 9.21 18.18 -9.59
C PHE A 187 9.64 19.22 -10.62
#